data_AF-A0A101Y281-F1
#
_entry.id   AF-A0A101Y281-F1
#
_cell.length_a   1.000
_cell.length_b   1.000
_cell.length_c   1.000
_cell.angle_alpha   90.00
_cell.angle_beta   90.00
_cell.angle_gamma   90.00
#
_symmetry.space_group_name_H-M   'P 1'
#
loop_
_entity.id
_entity.type
_entity.pdbx_description
1 polymer ?
#
loop_
_entity_poly.entity_id
_entity_poly.type
_entity_poly.pdbx_seq_one_letter_code
_entity_poly.pdbx_strand_id
1 'polypeptide(L)'
;MNFRGNPHWGSPLQGGTGITTPSPPGFSGDGQSLRAVSASAYRPDIQPTENSQTGNGDSNPLYYRLLFSLAIMSMFISWLMPLHQYVPAADTVELLELLMLAAGVLLLWGSFRVPAVLQFSVQFVLIALTWYIACDRNEGPHWLGAYAAGIPGDAARLFTGRVSELSEDSRLLILVLGWGLLVASVQQLALYRGTTTLFTAVTAGYLIVLDIIFGINTTGCIIAAAVLTLWMRGLAGLQQLKEQTDQSRLPYYRWAGFTLLAAILLTVAAWTGSRLYGPRPAAPVTLQPVMEQLRHWAESGVSSRTGKEVSFAGTAGTTGYGTGEGELGAPLTPGTAPVFTAAVSRPVYWRGESLAYYDGRRWIREGIMYEPLNLTVLPSDEMTAALAADSSGRRTLAQRIELAAPVSGGQPLFSAGTVADVGKVELTDGTRLGYVLTNPEKDRFRLPVTAGSAAITAYEVQSLLPESDPALLRGLNDQDPQDIAGPYLQLPANLPGRVAALAAELTSGAENRYDAAAAVRSYLSSRYPYTLDTRIPPEEADFVDDFLFTAKQGYCVHFASAMTVLLRSSGIPARYVQGYGPGTPERGRYLITQADAHAWVEVYFPGAGWVPFDPTPG
;
A
#
# COMPACT_ATOMS: atom_id res chain seq x y z
N MET A 1 -52.36 -22.84 -26.22
CA MET A 1 -52.51 -24.31 -26.35
C MET A 1 -52.18 -24.93 -25.01
N ASN A 2 -53.21 -25.53 -24.37
CA ASN A 2 -53.28 -26.54 -23.30
C ASN A 2 -52.26 -26.49 -22.12
N PHE A 3 -52.68 -26.15 -20.89
CA PHE A 3 -53.32 -27.02 -19.85
C PHE A 3 -52.37 -28.17 -19.42
N ARG A 4 -51.92 -28.40 -18.18
CA ARG A 4 -52.41 -28.34 -16.78
C ARG A 4 -51.15 -28.39 -15.87
N GLY A 5 -51.06 -27.98 -14.61
CA GLY A 5 -52.04 -27.93 -13.53
C GLY A 5 -51.56 -28.77 -12.32
N ASN A 6 -50.62 -28.23 -11.54
CA ASN A 6 -50.44 -28.28 -10.07
C ASN A 6 -50.44 -29.65 -9.29
N PRO A 7 -50.23 -29.68 -7.95
CA PRO A 7 -49.15 -30.44 -7.28
C PRO A 7 -49.69 -31.58 -6.39
N HIS A 8 -48.82 -32.37 -5.73
CA HIS A 8 -49.05 -32.85 -4.33
C HIS A 8 -47.91 -33.74 -3.80
N TRP A 9 -47.69 -33.59 -2.49
CA TRP A 9 -46.84 -34.36 -1.58
C TRP A 9 -47.35 -35.79 -1.32
N GLY A 10 -46.42 -36.71 -0.99
CA GLY A 10 -46.72 -37.97 -0.30
C GLY A 10 -45.57 -38.99 -0.31
N SER A 11 -44.87 -39.15 0.81
CA SER A 11 -44.16 -40.39 1.23
C SER A 11 -45.21 -41.46 1.66
N PRO A 12 -44.89 -42.69 2.15
CA PRO A 12 -43.60 -43.35 2.47
C PRO A 12 -43.53 -44.84 2.03
N LEU A 13 -42.40 -45.55 2.21
CA LEU A 13 -42.41 -47.00 2.53
C LEU A 13 -41.15 -47.46 3.32
N GLN A 14 -41.41 -48.10 4.46
CA GLN A 14 -40.58 -48.99 5.29
C GLN A 14 -40.19 -50.27 4.48
N GLY A 15 -39.15 -51.08 4.74
CA GLY A 15 -38.65 -51.68 5.98
C GLY A 15 -39.04 -53.18 6.07
N GLY A 16 -38.06 -54.10 6.20
CA GLY A 16 -38.22 -55.54 6.55
C GLY A 16 -37.45 -56.49 5.61
N THR A 17 -36.43 -57.30 5.96
CA THR A 17 -36.13 -58.35 6.99
C THR A 17 -36.57 -59.80 6.66
N GLY A 18 -35.58 -60.71 6.61
CA GLY A 18 -35.65 -62.17 6.85
C GLY A 18 -35.65 -63.08 5.60
N ILE A 19 -35.10 -64.31 5.52
CA ILE A 19 -34.51 -65.28 6.48
C ILE A 19 -33.88 -66.46 5.65
N THR A 20 -32.75 -67.03 6.14
CA THR A 20 -32.15 -68.40 6.02
C THR A 20 -31.67 -69.11 4.71
N THR A 21 -30.38 -69.50 4.78
CA THR A 21 -29.52 -70.61 4.26
C THR A 21 -30.13 -71.90 3.63
N PRO A 22 -29.43 -72.64 2.72
CA PRO A 22 -28.34 -73.60 3.10
C PRO A 22 -27.12 -73.75 2.14
N SER A 23 -25.98 -74.20 2.70
CA SER A 23 -24.77 -74.79 2.03
C SER A 23 -24.89 -76.35 1.97
N PRO A 24 -23.95 -77.23 1.52
CA PRO A 24 -22.48 -77.15 1.17
C PRO A 24 -22.15 -78.02 -0.11
N PRO A 25 -20.99 -78.72 -0.37
CA PRO A 25 -19.67 -78.97 0.30
C PRO A 25 -18.43 -78.63 -0.59
N GLY A 26 -17.13 -78.77 -0.28
CA GLY A 26 -16.28 -79.33 0.79
C GLY A 26 -14.83 -79.53 0.25
N PHE A 27 -13.83 -79.70 1.15
CA PHE A 27 -12.36 -79.94 0.98
C PHE A 27 -11.44 -78.70 0.84
N SER A 28 -10.23 -78.58 1.42
CA SER A 28 -9.50 -79.08 2.61
C SER A 28 -8.05 -78.56 2.47
N GLY A 29 -7.35 -78.16 3.54
CA GLY A 29 -5.88 -78.08 3.53
C GLY A 29 -5.25 -76.99 4.40
N ASP A 30 -4.48 -77.43 5.40
CA ASP A 30 -3.78 -76.69 6.45
C ASP A 30 -2.62 -75.78 5.99
N GLY A 31 -2.34 -74.76 6.81
CA GLY A 31 -1.00 -74.59 7.39
C GLY A 31 0.03 -73.67 6.70
N GLN A 32 0.59 -72.79 7.53
CA GLN A 32 1.91 -72.15 7.45
C GLN A 32 2.03 -70.72 6.90
N SER A 33 2.64 -69.93 7.78
CA SER A 33 3.22 -68.61 7.65
C SER A 33 4.03 -68.34 6.37
N LEU A 34 3.68 -67.26 5.68
CA LEU A 34 4.61 -66.53 4.83
C LEU A 34 4.43 -65.02 5.04
N ARG A 35 5.53 -64.36 5.42
CA ARG A 35 5.70 -62.91 5.38
C ARG A 35 5.43 -62.42 3.96
N ALA A 36 4.51 -61.47 3.80
CA ALA A 36 4.38 -60.68 2.58
C ALA A 36 4.63 -59.21 2.92
N VAL A 37 5.66 -58.66 2.28
CA VAL A 37 6.06 -57.26 2.27
C VAL A 37 4.88 -56.41 1.76
N SER A 38 4.38 -55.47 2.56
CA SER A 38 3.37 -54.52 2.10
C SER A 38 4.04 -53.41 1.28
N ALA A 39 3.67 -53.33 0.01
CA ALA A 39 4.03 -52.24 -0.88
C ALA A 39 3.46 -50.91 -0.33
N SER A 40 4.34 -49.91 -0.22
CA SER A 40 4.00 -48.52 0.08
C SER A 40 3.11 -47.94 -1.02
N ALA A 41 1.81 -47.79 -0.75
CA ALA A 41 0.94 -46.93 -1.52
C ALA A 41 1.19 -45.47 -1.10
N TYR A 42 1.91 -44.73 -1.94
CA TYR A 42 2.05 -43.28 -1.86
C TYR A 42 0.66 -42.64 -1.93
N ARG A 43 0.18 -42.09 -0.81
CA ARG A 43 -1.02 -41.27 -0.72
C ARG A 43 -0.55 -39.82 -0.76
N PRO A 44 -1.04 -38.97 -1.70
CA PRO A 44 -0.67 -37.56 -1.69
C PRO A 44 -1.25 -36.92 -0.42
N ASP A 45 -0.38 -36.29 0.36
CA ASP A 45 -0.74 -35.44 1.50
C ASP A 45 -1.58 -34.27 0.99
N ILE A 46 -2.90 -34.41 1.11
CA ILE A 46 -3.81 -33.27 1.06
C ILE A 46 -3.67 -32.60 2.42
N GLN A 47 -3.00 -31.45 2.46
CA GLN A 47 -3.03 -30.59 3.64
C GLN A 47 -4.49 -30.33 4.04
N PRO A 48 -4.88 -30.52 5.30
CA PRO A 48 -6.23 -30.17 5.73
C PRO A 48 -6.37 -28.66 5.63
N THR A 49 -7.27 -28.21 4.77
CA THR A 49 -7.80 -26.85 4.80
C THR A 49 -8.30 -26.51 6.20
N GLU A 50 -8.02 -25.27 6.62
CA GLU A 50 -8.21 -24.59 7.92
C GLU A 50 -9.57 -24.75 8.64
N ASN A 51 -10.50 -25.57 8.14
CA ASN A 51 -11.90 -25.65 8.58
C ASN A 51 -12.37 -27.02 9.13
N SER A 52 -11.49 -28.00 9.36
CA SER A 52 -11.91 -29.33 9.88
C SER A 52 -11.68 -29.59 11.37
N GLN A 53 -11.22 -28.61 12.15
CA GLN A 53 -11.02 -28.77 13.60
C GLN A 53 -12.27 -28.41 14.42
N THR A 54 -13.39 -29.09 14.16
CA THR A 54 -14.53 -29.10 15.10
C THR A 54 -14.41 -30.31 16.03
N GLY A 55 -13.59 -30.17 17.07
CA GLY A 55 -13.37 -31.21 18.07
C GLY A 55 -13.11 -30.63 19.46
N ASN A 56 -14.19 -30.44 20.23
CA ASN A 56 -14.19 -30.22 21.69
C ASN A 56 -13.37 -29.05 22.27
N GLY A 57 -14.00 -27.87 22.27
CA GLY A 57 -13.71 -26.81 23.25
C GLY A 57 -13.92 -27.24 24.72
N ASP A 58 -14.33 -28.47 24.99
CA ASP A 58 -14.64 -29.04 26.31
C ASP A 58 -13.45 -29.16 27.27
N SER A 59 -12.21 -29.00 26.82
CA SER A 59 -11.02 -29.25 27.67
C SER A 59 -10.25 -28.01 28.17
N ASN A 60 -10.78 -26.80 27.96
CA ASN A 60 -10.09 -25.54 28.29
C ASN A 60 -10.25 -25.13 29.77
N PRO A 61 -9.16 -25.05 30.55
CA PRO A 61 -9.21 -24.70 31.97
C PRO A 61 -9.68 -23.25 32.17
N LEU A 62 -10.26 -22.96 33.35
CA LEU A 62 -10.77 -21.62 33.70
C LEU A 62 -9.70 -20.53 33.55
N TYR A 63 -8.46 -20.81 33.98
CA TYR A 63 -7.36 -19.87 33.87
C TYR A 63 -7.02 -19.47 32.43
N TYR A 64 -7.09 -20.40 31.47
CA TYR A 64 -6.90 -20.08 30.06
C TYR A 64 -7.99 -19.11 29.57
N ARG A 65 -9.26 -19.41 29.92
CA ARG A 65 -10.40 -18.56 29.55
C ARG A 65 -10.31 -17.15 30.15
N LEU A 66 -9.86 -17.05 31.40
CA LEU A 66 -9.65 -15.76 32.07
C LEU A 66 -8.53 -14.95 31.41
N LEU A 67 -7.37 -15.56 31.15
CA LEU A 67 -6.25 -14.88 30.48
C LEU A 67 -6.62 -14.40 29.08
N PHE A 68 -7.34 -15.24 28.33
CA PHE A 68 -7.76 -14.91 26.98
C PHE A 68 -8.86 -13.84 26.96
N SER A 69 -9.78 -13.88 27.92
CA SER A 69 -10.81 -12.83 28.09
C SER A 69 -10.21 -11.51 28.57
N LEU A 70 -9.13 -11.55 29.36
CA LEU A 70 -8.36 -10.36 29.73
C LEU A 70 -7.72 -9.71 28.50
N ALA A 71 -7.17 -10.49 27.56
CA ALA A 71 -6.63 -9.95 26.32
C ALA A 71 -7.70 -9.27 25.46
N ILE A 72 -8.89 -9.88 25.35
CA ILE A 72 -10.04 -9.32 24.64
C ILE A 72 -10.55 -8.05 25.34
N MET A 73 -10.57 -8.02 26.66
CA MET A 73 -10.95 -6.84 27.44
C MET A 73 -10.02 -5.66 27.14
N SER A 74 -8.71 -5.89 27.18
CA SER A 74 -7.70 -4.87 26.84
C SER A 74 -7.81 -4.39 25.38
N MET A 75 -8.26 -5.26 24.46
CA MET A 75 -8.59 -4.89 23.08
C MET A 75 -9.77 -3.91 23.02
N PHE A 76 -10.88 -4.19 23.70
CA PHE A 76 -12.04 -3.29 23.74
C PHE A 76 -11.73 -1.96 24.45
N ILE A 77 -10.91 -1.98 25.49
CA ILE A 77 -10.42 -0.74 26.12
C ILE A 77 -9.62 0.08 25.11
N SER A 78 -8.80 -0.57 24.28
CA SER A 78 -8.03 0.12 23.22
C SER A 78 -8.93 0.74 22.14
N TRP A 79 -10.18 0.28 21.97
CA TRP A 79 -11.13 0.90 21.04
C TRP A 79 -11.72 2.21 21.59
N LEU A 80 -12.05 2.22 22.87
CA LEU A 80 -12.80 3.32 23.51
C LEU A 80 -11.87 4.39 24.09
N MET A 81 -10.63 4.03 24.45
CA MET A 81 -9.67 4.95 25.07
C MET A 81 -9.33 6.17 24.18
N PRO A 82 -9.09 6.04 22.86
CA PRO A 82 -8.84 7.21 22.01
C PRO A 82 -10.03 8.19 22.00
N LEU A 83 -11.26 7.68 22.03
CA LEU A 83 -12.47 8.52 22.06
C LEU A 83 -12.62 9.22 23.41
N HIS A 84 -12.36 8.51 24.51
CA HIS A 84 -12.41 9.06 25.87
C HIS A 84 -11.42 10.21 26.08
N GLN A 85 -10.23 10.14 25.45
CA GLN A 85 -9.22 11.20 25.57
C GLN A 85 -9.53 12.46 24.75
N TYR A 86 -10.28 12.33 23.65
CA TYR A 86 -10.47 13.42 22.68
C TYR A 86 -11.85 14.08 22.73
N VAL A 87 -12.88 13.40 23.26
CA VAL A 87 -14.23 13.97 23.38
C VAL A 87 -14.40 14.65 24.75
N PRO A 88 -14.61 15.98 24.82
CA PRO A 88 -14.65 16.71 26.09
C PRO A 88 -16.02 16.71 26.79
N ALA A 89 -17.06 16.13 26.19
CA ALA A 89 -18.41 16.16 26.74
C ALA A 89 -18.59 15.14 27.87
N ALA A 90 -18.93 15.61 29.08
CA ALA A 90 -19.05 14.80 30.29
C ALA A 90 -19.98 13.58 30.10
N ASP A 91 -21.17 13.78 29.54
CA ASP A 91 -22.16 12.72 29.30
C ASP A 91 -21.61 11.61 28.39
N THR A 92 -20.77 11.96 27.41
CA THR A 92 -20.15 10.98 26.50
C THR A 92 -19.01 10.22 27.15
N VAL A 93 -18.25 10.88 28.04
CA VAL A 93 -17.16 10.27 28.80
C VAL A 93 -17.73 9.22 29.77
N GLU A 94 -18.79 9.56 30.50
CA GLU A 94 -19.49 8.64 31.40
C GLU A 94 -20.04 7.42 30.64
N LEU A 95 -20.63 7.63 29.45
CA LEU A 95 -21.10 6.54 28.60
C LEU A 95 -19.95 5.63 28.14
N LEU A 96 -18.81 6.18 27.72
CA LEU A 96 -17.65 5.40 27.29
C LEU A 96 -17.08 4.55 28.44
N GLU A 97 -16.96 5.12 29.64
CA GLU A 97 -16.53 4.40 30.84
C GLU A 97 -17.49 3.26 31.21
N LEU A 98 -18.79 3.53 31.11
CA LEU A 98 -19.83 2.52 31.33
C LEU A 98 -19.72 1.37 30.32
N LEU A 99 -19.47 1.65 29.04
CA LEU A 99 -19.29 0.62 28.00
C LEU A 99 -18.01 -0.21 28.24
N MET A 100 -16.91 0.42 28.69
CA MET A 100 -15.69 -0.29 29.08
C MET A 100 -15.94 -1.24 30.26
N LEU A 101 -16.63 -0.76 31.31
CA LEU A 101 -16.97 -1.57 32.48
C LEU A 101 -17.90 -2.72 32.10
N ALA A 102 -18.93 -2.45 31.30
CA ALA A 102 -19.85 -3.46 30.80
C ALA A 102 -19.11 -4.55 30.01
N ALA A 103 -18.17 -4.18 29.13
CA ALA A 103 -17.35 -5.14 28.41
C ALA A 103 -16.54 -6.03 29.36
N GLY A 104 -15.89 -5.45 30.38
CA GLY A 104 -15.13 -6.19 31.39
C GLY A 104 -15.99 -7.20 32.17
N VAL A 105 -17.17 -6.77 32.65
CA VAL A 105 -18.08 -7.64 33.41
C VAL A 105 -18.65 -8.76 32.53
N LEU A 106 -19.04 -8.45 31.28
CA LEU A 106 -19.53 -9.43 30.32
C LEU A 106 -18.46 -10.48 29.98
N LEU A 107 -17.22 -10.06 29.74
CA LEU A 107 -16.11 -10.97 29.43
C LEU A 107 -15.72 -11.82 30.65
N LEU A 108 -15.75 -11.24 31.85
CA LEU A 108 -15.52 -12.00 33.08
C LEU A 108 -16.61 -13.07 33.25
N TRP A 109 -17.88 -12.71 33.07
CA TRP A 109 -19.00 -13.65 33.14
C TRP A 109 -18.89 -14.75 32.08
N GLY A 110 -18.60 -14.39 30.83
CA GLY A 110 -18.46 -15.35 29.73
C GLY A 110 -17.28 -16.31 29.89
N SER A 111 -16.36 -16.07 30.82
CA SER A 111 -15.27 -17.00 31.16
C SER A 111 -15.76 -18.22 31.95
N PHE A 112 -16.90 -18.10 32.66
CA PHE A 112 -17.46 -19.19 33.45
C PHE A 112 -18.27 -20.16 32.58
N ARG A 113 -18.19 -21.45 32.90
CA ARG A 113 -19.00 -22.48 32.22
C ARG A 113 -20.25 -22.74 33.03
N VAL A 114 -21.36 -22.24 32.53
CA VAL A 114 -22.70 -22.49 33.07
C VAL A 114 -23.62 -22.95 31.92
N PRO A 115 -24.77 -23.55 32.21
CA PRO A 115 -25.73 -23.92 31.17
C PRO A 115 -26.10 -22.71 30.31
N ALA A 116 -26.26 -22.90 28.99
CA ALA A 116 -26.48 -21.83 28.03
C ALA A 116 -27.63 -20.89 28.44
N VAL A 117 -28.73 -21.43 28.97
CA VAL A 117 -29.88 -20.66 29.46
C VAL A 117 -29.44 -19.65 30.54
N LEU A 118 -28.65 -20.09 31.52
CA LEU A 118 -28.17 -19.22 32.60
C LEU A 118 -27.16 -18.20 32.08
N GLN A 119 -26.28 -18.62 31.15
CA GLN A 119 -25.28 -17.75 30.53
C GLN A 119 -25.95 -16.57 29.82
N PHE A 120 -26.91 -16.85 28.94
CA PHE A 120 -27.63 -15.84 28.17
C PHE A 120 -28.56 -15.00 29.06
N SER A 121 -29.18 -15.59 30.08
CA SER A 121 -30.06 -14.85 30.99
C SER A 121 -29.29 -13.79 31.79
N VAL A 122 -28.15 -14.17 32.39
CA VAL A 122 -27.32 -13.22 33.15
C VAL A 122 -26.71 -12.17 32.22
N GLN A 123 -26.27 -12.57 31.02
CA GLN A 123 -25.79 -11.62 30.02
C GLN A 123 -26.87 -10.60 29.63
N PHE A 124 -28.10 -11.05 29.40
CA PHE A 124 -29.22 -10.15 29.11
C PHE A 124 -29.47 -9.17 30.27
N VAL A 125 -29.44 -9.65 31.52
CA VAL A 125 -29.59 -8.80 32.70
C VAL A 125 -28.46 -7.77 32.80
N LEU A 126 -27.21 -8.14 32.52
CA LEU A 126 -26.08 -7.21 32.54
C LEU A 126 -26.21 -6.12 31.46
N ILE A 127 -26.65 -6.49 30.26
CA ILE A 127 -26.90 -5.54 29.17
C ILE A 127 -28.07 -4.61 29.53
N ALA A 128 -29.17 -5.15 30.06
CA ALA A 128 -30.31 -4.36 30.50
C ALA A 128 -29.95 -3.41 31.66
N LEU A 129 -29.12 -3.86 32.61
CA LEU A 129 -28.61 -3.03 33.70
C LEU A 129 -27.72 -1.89 33.18
N THR A 130 -26.86 -2.19 32.21
CA THR A 130 -26.01 -1.18 31.56
C THR A 130 -26.87 -0.12 30.88
N TRP A 131 -27.91 -0.53 30.15
CA TRP A 131 -28.85 0.39 29.53
C TRP A 131 -29.63 1.22 30.55
N TYR A 132 -30.08 0.59 31.64
CA TYR A 132 -30.75 1.29 32.74
C TYR A 132 -29.86 2.38 33.33
N ILE A 133 -28.60 2.06 33.66
CA ILE A 133 -27.64 3.02 34.22
C ILE A 133 -27.38 4.17 33.22
N ALA A 134 -27.29 3.86 31.92
CA ALA A 134 -27.09 4.88 30.89
C ALA A 134 -28.25 5.88 30.77
N CYS A 135 -29.48 5.45 31.06
CA CYS A 135 -30.69 6.29 30.93
C CYS A 135 -31.14 6.94 32.24
N ASP A 136 -30.76 6.38 33.40
CA ASP A 136 -31.28 6.82 34.71
C ASP A 136 -30.96 8.28 35.04
N ARG A 137 -29.82 8.84 34.56
CA ARG A 137 -29.40 10.26 34.72
C ARG A 137 -29.60 10.85 36.14
N ASN A 138 -29.65 10.00 37.18
CA ASN A 138 -30.01 10.34 38.56
C ASN A 138 -31.46 10.83 38.78
N GLU A 139 -32.39 10.58 37.85
CA GLU A 139 -33.82 10.95 37.94
C GLU A 139 -34.72 9.82 38.49
N GLY A 140 -34.17 8.59 38.63
CA GLY A 140 -34.90 7.42 39.15
C GLY A 140 -35.84 6.78 38.10
N PRO A 141 -36.60 5.73 38.47
CA PRO A 141 -37.25 4.83 37.51
C PRO A 141 -38.45 5.42 36.74
N HIS A 142 -38.75 6.71 36.91
CA HIS A 142 -39.89 7.37 36.27
C HIS A 142 -39.75 7.47 34.74
N TRP A 143 -38.51 7.55 34.23
CA TRP A 143 -38.23 7.59 32.78
C TRP A 143 -38.71 6.32 32.06
N LEU A 144 -38.74 5.16 32.73
CA LEU A 144 -39.20 3.89 32.13
C LEU A 144 -40.66 3.96 31.66
N GLY A 145 -41.52 4.67 32.41
CA GLY A 145 -42.91 4.87 32.03
C GLY A 145 -43.06 5.75 30.79
N ALA A 146 -42.24 6.81 30.70
CA ALA A 146 -42.20 7.70 29.55
C ALA A 146 -41.65 6.98 28.30
N TYR A 147 -40.59 6.20 28.46
CA TYR A 147 -40.03 5.38 27.39
C TYR A 147 -41.04 4.36 26.86
N ALA A 148 -41.72 3.62 27.76
CA ALA A 148 -42.71 2.62 27.38
C ALA A 148 -43.86 3.21 26.53
N ALA A 149 -44.29 4.44 26.83
CA ALA A 149 -45.28 5.15 26.06
C ALA A 149 -44.77 5.57 24.66
N GLY A 150 -43.46 5.80 24.50
CA GLY A 150 -42.81 6.18 23.24
C GLY A 150 -42.51 5.03 22.28
N ILE A 151 -42.50 3.78 22.76
CA ILE A 151 -42.14 2.58 21.97
C ILE A 151 -42.88 2.48 20.63
N PRO A 152 -44.22 2.67 20.53
CA PRO A 152 -44.92 2.53 19.26
C PRO A 152 -44.45 3.54 18.21
N GLY A 153 -44.13 4.76 18.63
CA GLY A 153 -43.63 5.82 17.75
C GLY A 153 -42.23 5.51 17.24
N ASP A 154 -41.33 5.08 18.13
CA ASP A 154 -39.97 4.70 17.76
C ASP A 154 -39.93 3.42 16.91
N ALA A 155 -40.79 2.44 17.18
CA ALA A 155 -40.92 1.25 16.34
C ALA A 155 -41.34 1.62 14.91
N ALA A 156 -42.33 2.49 14.75
CA ALA A 156 -42.76 2.96 13.43
C ALA A 156 -41.65 3.71 12.67
N ARG A 157 -40.85 4.54 13.37
CA ARG A 157 -39.69 5.24 12.79
C ARG A 157 -38.58 4.26 12.38
N LEU A 158 -38.34 3.21 13.16
CA LEU A 158 -37.37 2.17 12.85
C LEU A 158 -37.76 1.40 11.57
N PHE A 159 -39.03 0.99 11.45
CA PHE A 159 -39.52 0.28 10.25
C PHE A 159 -39.54 1.15 8.99
N THR A 160 -39.64 2.47 9.14
CA THR A 160 -39.61 3.42 8.02
C THR A 160 -38.20 3.91 7.67
N GLY A 161 -37.16 3.39 8.35
CA GLY A 161 -35.75 3.71 8.07
C GLY A 161 -35.28 5.05 8.64
N ARG A 162 -36.09 5.73 9.48
CA ARG A 162 -35.77 7.04 10.08
C ARG A 162 -35.05 6.90 11.41
N VAL A 163 -33.90 6.22 11.39
CA VAL A 163 -33.13 5.88 12.60
C VAL A 163 -32.60 7.13 13.33
N SER A 164 -32.36 8.23 12.62
CA SER A 164 -31.91 9.50 13.22
C SER A 164 -32.97 10.22 14.06
N GLU A 165 -34.26 9.92 13.86
CA GLU A 165 -35.40 10.53 14.55
C GLU A 165 -35.86 9.74 15.80
N LEU A 166 -35.15 8.67 16.15
CA LEU A 166 -35.44 7.88 17.35
C LEU A 166 -35.17 8.68 18.63
N SER A 167 -35.92 8.36 19.70
CA SER A 167 -35.61 8.89 21.03
C SER A 167 -34.18 8.53 21.45
N GLU A 168 -33.61 9.35 22.34
CA GLU A 168 -32.27 9.12 22.85
C GLU A 168 -32.13 7.78 23.56
N ASP A 169 -33.11 7.43 24.39
CA ASP A 169 -33.16 6.17 25.14
C ASP A 169 -33.20 4.94 24.22
N SER A 170 -33.96 5.01 23.11
CA SER A 170 -34.00 3.97 22.08
C SER A 170 -32.66 3.81 21.37
N ARG A 171 -31.96 4.91 21.09
CA ARG A 171 -30.62 4.87 20.46
C ARG A 171 -29.59 4.28 21.41
N LEU A 172 -29.64 4.63 22.70
CA LEU A 172 -28.80 4.04 23.74
C LEU A 172 -29.09 2.55 23.93
N LEU A 173 -30.36 2.13 23.87
CA LEU A 173 -30.73 0.71 23.93
C LEU A 173 -30.10 -0.08 22.78
N ILE A 174 -30.23 0.42 21.56
CA ILE A 174 -29.65 -0.21 20.36
C ILE A 174 -28.13 -0.29 20.49
N LEU A 175 -27.49 0.78 20.95
CA LEU A 175 -26.03 0.82 21.18
C LEU A 175 -25.58 -0.22 22.21
N VAL A 176 -26.21 -0.26 23.38
CA VAL A 176 -25.83 -1.16 24.48
C VAL A 176 -26.14 -2.62 24.15
N LEU A 177 -27.27 -2.90 23.47
CA LEU A 177 -27.57 -4.23 22.94
C LEU A 177 -26.53 -4.68 21.91
N GLY A 178 -26.21 -3.81 20.95
CA GLY A 178 -25.21 -4.09 19.92
C GLY A 178 -23.81 -4.32 20.51
N TRP A 179 -23.41 -3.47 21.46
CA TRP A 179 -22.14 -3.59 22.18
C TRP A 179 -22.06 -4.90 22.96
N GLY A 180 -23.09 -5.22 23.75
CA GLY A 180 -23.12 -6.45 24.53
C GLY A 180 -23.13 -7.72 23.68
N LEU A 181 -23.84 -7.70 22.55
CA LEU A 181 -23.84 -8.80 21.59
C LEU A 181 -22.46 -8.94 20.92
N LEU A 182 -21.84 -7.82 20.53
CA LEU A 182 -20.50 -7.81 19.93
C LEU A 182 -19.46 -8.41 20.88
N VAL A 183 -19.40 -7.91 22.13
CA VAL A 183 -18.43 -8.37 23.15
C VAL A 183 -18.56 -9.88 23.37
N ALA A 184 -19.77 -10.37 23.57
CA ALA A 184 -19.99 -11.80 23.77
C ALA A 184 -19.70 -12.64 22.52
N SER A 185 -20.06 -12.15 21.33
CA SER A 185 -19.79 -12.85 20.07
C SER A 185 -18.29 -12.99 19.83
N VAL A 186 -17.52 -11.93 20.06
CA VAL A 186 -16.05 -11.95 19.94
C VAL A 186 -15.45 -12.95 20.92
N GLN A 187 -15.89 -12.95 22.18
CA GLN A 187 -15.40 -13.89 23.18
C GLN A 187 -15.73 -15.34 22.82
N GLN A 188 -16.97 -15.62 22.39
CA GLN A 188 -17.37 -16.96 21.99
C GLN A 188 -16.62 -17.44 20.74
N LEU A 189 -16.49 -16.60 19.71
CA LEU A 189 -15.73 -16.95 18.52
C LEU A 189 -14.28 -17.28 18.86
N ALA A 190 -13.67 -16.44 19.70
CA ALA A 190 -12.26 -16.56 20.01
C ALA A 190 -11.96 -17.74 20.97
N LEU A 191 -12.87 -18.07 21.90
CA LEU A 191 -12.72 -19.23 22.80
C LEU A 191 -13.13 -20.57 22.18
N TYR A 192 -14.12 -20.59 21.27
CA TYR A 192 -14.68 -21.84 20.72
C TYR A 192 -14.20 -22.18 19.31
N ARG A 193 -13.91 -21.18 18.47
CA ARG A 193 -13.37 -21.39 17.11
C ARG A 193 -11.87 -21.14 17.00
N GLY A 194 -11.25 -20.58 18.04
CA GLY A 194 -9.81 -20.31 18.06
C GLY A 194 -9.35 -19.22 17.07
N THR A 195 -10.28 -18.54 16.41
CA THR A 195 -9.98 -17.51 15.42
C THR A 195 -10.16 -16.11 16.02
N THR A 196 -9.07 -15.35 16.07
CA THR A 196 -9.08 -13.92 16.45
C THR A 196 -8.79 -13.00 15.28
N THR A 197 -8.47 -13.55 14.10
CA THR A 197 -7.99 -12.84 12.91
C THR A 197 -8.95 -11.76 12.41
N LEU A 198 -10.24 -12.08 12.30
CA LEU A 198 -11.25 -11.11 11.85
C LEU A 198 -11.35 -9.93 12.83
N PHE A 199 -11.41 -10.22 14.12
CA PHE A 199 -11.55 -9.19 15.15
C PHE A 199 -10.31 -8.30 15.24
N THR A 200 -9.11 -8.88 15.11
CA THR A 200 -7.86 -8.12 15.13
C THR A 200 -7.69 -7.27 13.86
N ALA A 201 -8.09 -7.78 12.70
CA ALA A 201 -8.12 -7.01 11.45
C ALA A 201 -9.09 -5.82 11.51
N VAL A 202 -10.31 -6.06 12.00
CA VAL A 202 -11.31 -4.99 12.21
C VAL A 202 -10.80 -3.96 13.20
N THR A 203 -10.14 -4.39 14.28
CA THR A 203 -9.56 -3.48 15.26
C THR A 203 -8.44 -2.62 14.67
N ALA A 204 -7.51 -3.24 13.93
CA ALA A 204 -6.43 -2.50 13.29
C ALA A 204 -7.00 -1.48 12.30
N GLY A 205 -7.99 -1.88 11.48
CA GLY A 205 -8.68 -0.98 10.56
C GLY A 205 -9.37 0.19 11.27
N TYR A 206 -10.10 -0.07 12.36
CA TYR A 206 -10.76 0.96 13.16
C TYR A 206 -9.76 1.99 13.72
N LEU A 207 -8.66 1.54 14.34
CA LEU A 207 -7.65 2.44 14.92
C LEU A 207 -6.93 3.25 13.84
N ILE A 208 -6.60 2.63 12.71
CA ILE A 208 -6.00 3.31 11.55
C ILE A 208 -6.95 4.38 11.00
N VAL A 209 -8.25 4.07 10.90
CA VAL A 209 -9.27 5.03 10.46
C VAL A 209 -9.39 6.21 11.42
N LEU A 210 -9.33 5.97 12.75
CA LEU A 210 -9.31 7.05 13.73
C LEU A 210 -8.09 7.96 13.58
N ASP A 211 -6.92 7.38 13.33
CA ASP A 211 -5.67 8.12 13.12
C ASP A 211 -5.71 8.98 11.85
N ILE A 212 -6.12 8.39 10.72
CA ILE A 212 -6.09 9.05 9.42
C ILE A 212 -7.24 10.04 9.25
N ILE A 213 -8.48 9.64 9.55
CA ILE A 213 -9.67 10.44 9.25
C ILE A 213 -9.89 11.51 10.31
N PHE A 214 -9.73 11.14 11.58
CA PHE A 214 -10.06 12.02 12.71
C PHE A 214 -8.82 12.68 13.31
N GLY A 215 -7.60 12.31 12.87
CA GLY A 215 -6.34 12.88 13.39
C GLY A 215 -6.07 12.52 14.85
N ILE A 216 -6.74 11.47 15.37
CA ILE A 216 -6.64 11.05 16.76
C ILE A 216 -5.41 10.17 16.90
N ASN A 217 -4.41 10.60 17.68
CA ASN A 217 -3.19 9.81 17.88
C ASN A 217 -3.52 8.45 18.52
N THR A 218 -3.51 7.39 17.73
CA THR A 218 -3.83 6.02 18.17
C THR A 218 -2.60 5.12 18.27
N THR A 219 -1.40 5.66 18.08
CA THR A 219 -0.12 4.92 18.03
C THR A 219 0.04 3.94 19.20
N GLY A 220 -0.24 4.40 20.42
CA GLY A 220 -0.16 3.55 21.62
C GLY A 220 -1.16 2.39 21.61
N CYS A 221 -2.38 2.63 21.13
CA CYS A 221 -3.43 1.62 21.00
C CYS A 221 -3.12 0.60 19.90
N ILE A 222 -2.51 1.02 18.79
CA ILE A 222 -2.07 0.13 17.71
C ILE A 222 -0.97 -0.82 18.21
N ILE A 223 0.01 -0.30 18.96
CA ILE A 223 1.08 -1.12 19.56
C ILE A 223 0.48 -2.11 20.56
N ALA A 224 -0.41 -1.64 21.44
CA ALA A 224 -1.08 -2.50 22.42
C ALA A 224 -1.89 -3.62 21.72
N ALA A 225 -2.63 -3.28 20.67
CA ALA A 225 -3.38 -4.23 19.85
C ALA A 225 -2.48 -5.30 19.21
N ALA A 226 -1.31 -4.91 18.70
CA ALA A 226 -0.33 -5.84 18.12
C ALA A 226 0.22 -6.81 19.18
N VAL A 227 0.61 -6.29 20.37
CA VAL A 227 1.09 -7.12 21.49
C VAL A 227 0.02 -8.12 21.91
N LEU A 228 -1.22 -7.66 22.12
CA LEU A 228 -2.34 -8.50 22.55
C LEU A 228 -2.67 -9.57 21.49
N THR A 229 -2.59 -9.23 20.20
CA THR A 229 -2.81 -10.18 19.10
C THR A 229 -1.76 -11.29 19.09
N LEU A 230 -0.48 -10.92 19.20
CA LEU A 230 0.62 -11.88 19.29
C LEU A 230 0.51 -12.75 20.54
N TRP A 231 0.11 -12.16 21.67
CA TRP A 231 -0.11 -12.89 22.91
C TRP A 231 -1.24 -13.90 22.79
N MET A 232 -2.40 -13.50 22.24
CA MET A 232 -3.52 -14.41 21.96
C MET A 232 -3.12 -15.55 21.02
N ARG A 233 -2.33 -15.27 19.97
CA ARG A 233 -1.82 -16.30 19.06
C ARG A 233 -0.85 -17.26 19.76
N GLY A 234 0.01 -16.74 20.64
CA GLY A 234 0.89 -17.56 21.48
C GLY A 234 0.12 -18.43 22.49
N LEU A 235 -0.96 -17.92 23.09
CA LEU A 235 -1.85 -18.70 23.96
C LEU A 235 -2.54 -19.82 23.18
N ALA A 236 -3.03 -19.55 21.97
CA ALA A 236 -3.66 -20.54 21.10
C ALA A 236 -2.69 -21.66 20.67
N GLY A 237 -1.41 -21.33 20.44
CA GLY A 237 -0.39 -22.33 20.09
C GLY A 237 -0.17 -23.43 21.13
N LEU A 238 -0.42 -23.16 22.42
CA LEU A 238 -0.33 -24.17 23.47
C LEU A 238 -1.47 -25.20 23.39
N GLN A 239 -2.64 -24.82 22.86
CA GLN A 239 -3.73 -25.77 22.60
C GLN A 239 -3.39 -26.70 21.44
N GLN A 240 -2.79 -26.16 20.37
CA GLN A 240 -2.29 -26.97 19.25
C GLN A 240 -1.21 -27.96 19.71
N LEU A 241 -0.30 -27.55 20.60
CA LEU A 241 0.71 -28.43 21.18
C LEU A 241 0.12 -29.51 22.09
N LYS A 242 -0.96 -29.20 22.83
CA LYS A 242 -1.69 -30.17 23.65
C LYS A 242 -2.26 -31.29 22.78
N GLU A 243 -2.90 -30.92 21.68
CA GLU A 243 -3.51 -31.86 20.73
C GLU A 243 -2.46 -32.76 20.08
N GLN A 244 -1.24 -32.26 19.86
CA GLN A 244 -0.15 -33.02 19.25
C GLN A 244 0.62 -33.93 20.23
N THR A 245 0.68 -33.59 21.52
CA THR A 245 1.64 -34.22 22.46
C THR A 245 0.98 -35.08 23.55
N ASP A 246 -0.37 -35.19 23.58
CA ASP A 246 -1.16 -35.98 24.55
C ASP A 246 -0.75 -35.75 26.04
N GLN A 247 -0.21 -34.57 26.35
CA GLN A 247 0.22 -34.19 27.70
C GLN A 247 -0.96 -33.67 28.52
N SER A 248 -1.18 -34.26 29.69
CA SER A 248 -2.32 -33.96 30.57
C SER A 248 -2.15 -32.70 31.44
N ARG A 249 -0.93 -32.19 31.62
CA ARG A 249 -0.65 -30.99 32.45
C ARG A 249 0.26 -30.01 31.72
N LEU A 250 -0.32 -28.88 31.31
CA LEU A 250 0.41 -27.80 30.64
C LEU A 250 0.60 -26.59 31.58
N PRO A 251 1.79 -25.97 31.58
CA PRO A 251 2.10 -24.83 32.45
C PRO A 251 1.57 -23.51 31.86
N TYR A 252 0.25 -23.33 31.84
CA TYR A 252 -0.42 -22.18 31.22
C TYR A 252 0.12 -20.80 31.65
N TYR A 253 0.42 -20.61 32.94
CA TYR A 253 0.92 -19.32 33.45
C TYR A 253 2.34 -18.99 32.98
N ARG A 254 3.24 -20.00 32.96
CA ARG A 254 4.62 -19.82 32.48
C ARG A 254 4.64 -19.57 30.99
N TRP A 255 3.81 -20.30 30.26
CA TRP A 255 3.66 -20.11 28.82
C TRP A 255 3.07 -18.74 28.49
N ALA A 256 1.98 -18.35 29.16
CA ALA A 256 1.37 -17.04 29.00
C ALA A 256 2.35 -15.89 29.30
N GLY A 257 3.16 -16.02 30.36
CA GLY A 257 4.20 -15.06 30.67
C GLY A 257 5.32 -15.03 29.61
N PHE A 258 5.76 -16.18 29.14
CA PHE A 258 6.77 -16.30 28.09
C PHE A 258 6.29 -15.70 26.76
N THR A 259 5.08 -16.03 26.31
CA THR A 259 4.53 -15.51 25.05
C THR A 259 4.23 -14.02 25.12
N LEU A 260 3.81 -13.51 26.29
CA LEU A 260 3.65 -12.08 26.51
C LEU A 260 5.00 -11.35 26.44
N LEU A 261 6.03 -11.87 27.12
CA LEU A 261 7.37 -11.31 27.07
C LEU A 261 7.92 -11.33 25.65
N ALA A 262 7.76 -12.43 24.92
CA ALA A 262 8.18 -12.54 23.52
C ALA A 262 7.45 -11.52 22.62
N ALA A 263 6.13 -11.36 22.79
CA ALA A 263 5.36 -10.35 22.05
C ALA A 263 5.83 -8.91 22.36
N ILE A 264 6.12 -8.60 23.62
CA ILE A 264 6.68 -7.31 24.04
C ILE A 264 8.08 -7.11 23.43
N LEU A 265 8.97 -8.11 23.52
CA LEU A 265 10.31 -8.02 22.96
C LEU A 265 10.30 -7.85 21.44
N LEU A 266 9.42 -8.57 20.73
CA LEU A 266 9.27 -8.43 19.28
C LEU A 266 8.78 -7.03 18.88
N THR A 267 7.81 -6.48 19.61
CA THR A 267 7.30 -5.12 19.35
C THR A 267 8.30 -4.05 19.73
N VAL A 268 9.04 -4.22 20.83
CA VAL A 268 10.16 -3.34 21.21
C VAL A 268 11.28 -3.42 20.18
N ALA A 269 11.66 -4.60 19.69
CA ALA A 269 12.67 -4.77 18.65
C ALA A 269 12.23 -4.17 17.31
N ALA A 270 10.96 -4.30 16.94
CA ALA A 270 10.40 -3.64 15.77
C ALA A 270 10.41 -2.10 15.92
N TRP A 271 10.12 -1.60 17.13
CA TRP A 271 10.10 -0.17 17.44
C TRP A 271 11.51 0.45 17.57
N THR A 272 12.47 -0.28 18.14
CA THR A 272 13.88 0.15 18.20
C THR A 272 14.54 0.01 16.84
N GLY A 273 14.22 -1.05 16.09
CA GLY A 273 14.62 -1.21 14.69
C GLY A 273 14.13 -0.06 13.81
N SER A 274 12.87 0.36 13.95
CA SER A 274 12.36 1.52 13.20
C SER A 274 13.00 2.85 13.58
N ARG A 275 13.57 2.97 14.80
CA ARG A 275 14.36 4.13 15.23
C ARG A 275 15.82 4.08 14.73
N LEU A 276 16.45 2.90 14.73
CA LEU A 276 17.86 2.70 14.37
C LEU A 276 18.10 2.73 12.86
N TYR A 277 17.22 2.10 12.08
CA TYR A 277 17.30 2.11 10.62
C TYR A 277 16.65 3.36 9.99
N GLY A 278 16.28 4.33 10.83
CA GLY A 278 15.45 5.48 10.46
C GLY A 278 14.01 5.05 10.15
N PRO A 279 13.01 5.92 10.36
CA PRO A 279 11.69 5.67 9.81
C PRO A 279 11.86 5.54 8.30
N ARG A 280 11.71 4.32 7.77
CA ARG A 280 11.27 4.19 6.37
C ARG A 280 10.02 5.06 6.29
N PRO A 281 9.95 6.07 5.42
CA PRO A 281 8.71 6.81 5.23
C PRO A 281 7.70 5.81 4.69
N ALA A 282 6.96 5.16 5.60
CA ALA A 282 5.76 4.47 5.23
C ALA A 282 4.85 5.57 4.70
N ALA A 283 4.42 5.42 3.45
CA ALA A 283 3.44 6.32 2.86
C ALA A 283 2.31 6.54 3.87
N PRO A 284 1.82 7.79 4.07
CA PRO A 284 0.57 7.96 4.77
C PRO A 284 -0.42 7.03 4.08
N VAL A 285 -1.00 6.10 4.84
CA VAL A 285 -1.99 5.17 4.32
C VAL A 285 -3.19 6.03 3.94
N THR A 286 -3.22 6.51 2.70
CA THR A 286 -4.31 7.33 2.20
C THR A 286 -5.38 6.40 1.67
N LEU A 287 -6.64 6.77 1.85
CA LEU A 287 -7.77 6.00 1.31
C LEU A 287 -8.00 6.28 -0.18
N GLN A 288 -7.24 7.20 -0.79
CA GLN A 288 -7.35 7.55 -2.21
C GLN A 288 -7.16 6.35 -3.15
N PRO A 289 -6.15 5.48 -3.01
CA PRO A 289 -5.97 4.32 -3.88
C PRO A 289 -7.12 3.31 -3.75
N VAL A 290 -7.65 3.14 -2.53
CA VAL A 290 -8.78 2.24 -2.24
C VAL A 290 -10.08 2.81 -2.81
N MET A 291 -10.29 4.12 -2.68
CA MET A 291 -11.45 4.81 -3.24
C MET A 291 -11.42 4.80 -4.77
N GLU A 292 -10.24 4.98 -5.37
CA GLU A 292 -10.06 4.89 -6.82
C GLU A 292 -10.24 3.46 -7.32
N GLN A 293 -9.78 2.44 -6.58
CA GLN A 293 -10.08 1.04 -6.87
C GLN A 293 -11.56 0.71 -6.75
N LEU A 294 -12.25 1.20 -5.72
CA LEU A 294 -13.69 1.02 -5.54
C LEU A 294 -14.48 1.75 -6.62
N ARG A 295 -14.03 2.94 -7.03
CA ARG A 295 -14.60 3.71 -8.13
C ARG A 295 -14.41 2.97 -9.46
N HIS A 296 -13.20 2.49 -9.73
CA HIS A 296 -12.93 1.64 -10.89
C HIS A 296 -13.73 0.34 -10.87
N TRP A 297 -13.95 -0.27 -9.70
CA TRP A 297 -14.80 -1.46 -9.56
C TRP A 297 -16.28 -1.14 -9.79
N ALA A 298 -16.76 0.01 -9.31
CA ALA A 298 -18.12 0.49 -9.54
C ALA A 298 -18.36 0.89 -11.01
N GLU A 299 -17.37 1.49 -11.66
CA GLU A 299 -17.41 1.89 -13.08
C GLU A 299 -17.25 0.69 -14.03
N SER A 300 -16.45 -0.32 -13.64
CA SER A 300 -16.34 -1.60 -14.37
C SER A 300 -17.49 -2.58 -14.09
N GLY A 301 -18.23 -2.38 -13.00
CA GLY A 301 -19.31 -3.25 -12.53
C GLY A 301 -20.62 -3.21 -13.33
N VAL A 302 -20.74 -2.36 -14.36
CA VAL A 302 -21.96 -2.28 -15.20
C VAL A 302 -21.77 -2.91 -16.59
N SER A 303 -20.59 -3.44 -16.91
CA SER A 303 -20.32 -3.98 -18.26
C SER A 303 -19.44 -5.24 -18.24
N SER A 304 -19.95 -6.36 -17.76
CA SER A 304 -19.73 -7.70 -18.36
C SER A 304 -20.27 -8.80 -17.46
N ARG A 305 -21.48 -9.26 -17.78
CA ARG A 305 -22.01 -10.52 -17.28
C ARG A 305 -21.71 -11.62 -18.30
N THR A 306 -20.45 -12.01 -18.43
CA THR A 306 -20.07 -13.30 -19.04
C THR A 306 -18.75 -13.76 -18.42
N GLY A 307 -18.83 -14.84 -17.66
CA GLY A 307 -17.70 -15.44 -16.97
C GLY A 307 -16.60 -15.87 -17.93
N LYS A 308 -15.40 -15.39 -17.67
CA LYS A 308 -14.14 -16.06 -17.99
C LYS A 308 -13.14 -15.61 -16.93
N GLU A 309 -12.58 -16.58 -16.22
CA GLU A 309 -11.55 -16.40 -15.21
C GLU A 309 -10.42 -15.50 -15.77
N VAL A 310 -10.20 -14.36 -15.11
CA VAL A 310 -9.09 -13.47 -15.46
C VAL A 310 -7.88 -13.93 -14.65
N SER A 311 -6.97 -14.61 -15.32
CA SER A 311 -5.58 -14.74 -14.90
C SER A 311 -4.90 -13.36 -14.93
N PHE A 312 -4.19 -13.02 -13.86
CA PHE A 312 -3.32 -11.84 -13.78
C PHE A 312 -2.17 -11.99 -14.80
N ALA A 313 -2.36 -11.48 -16.00
CA ALA A 313 -1.30 -11.25 -16.99
C ALA A 313 -1.18 -9.74 -17.22
N GLY A 314 0.05 -9.22 -17.21
CA GLY A 314 0.40 -7.80 -17.20
C GLY A 314 -0.42 -6.96 -18.17
N THR A 315 -1.19 -6.02 -17.62
CA THR A 315 -1.93 -5.01 -18.37
C THR A 315 -0.96 -4.05 -19.04
N ALA A 316 -1.03 -3.94 -20.37
CA ALA A 316 -0.27 -2.95 -21.14
C ALA A 316 -0.64 -1.53 -20.69
N GLY A 317 0.39 -0.72 -20.38
CA GLY A 317 0.20 0.69 -20.03
C GLY A 317 0.01 1.56 -21.26
N THR A 318 -0.46 2.79 -21.09
CA THR A 318 -0.42 3.84 -22.12
C THR A 318 0.81 4.72 -21.89
N THR A 319 1.48 5.16 -22.95
CA THR A 319 2.62 6.10 -22.82
C THR A 319 2.15 7.37 -22.13
N GLY A 320 2.97 7.91 -21.24
CA GLY A 320 2.63 9.05 -20.43
C GLY A 320 3.63 9.22 -19.29
N TYR A 321 3.47 10.31 -18.53
CA TYR A 321 4.31 10.54 -17.36
C TYR A 321 3.87 9.64 -16.20
N GLY A 322 4.60 8.55 -15.97
CA GLY A 322 4.28 7.58 -14.93
C GLY A 322 4.62 8.08 -13.51
N THR A 323 3.91 7.58 -12.49
CA THR A 323 4.24 7.80 -11.07
C THR A 323 5.39 6.92 -10.56
N GLY A 324 5.87 5.98 -11.38
CA GLY A 324 7.08 5.19 -11.10
C GLY A 324 6.90 4.05 -10.11
N GLU A 325 5.66 3.68 -9.77
CA GLU A 325 5.36 2.69 -8.72
C GLU A 325 5.38 1.23 -9.23
N GLY A 326 5.42 1.02 -10.54
CA GLY A 326 5.41 -0.31 -11.18
C GLY A 326 6.81 -0.82 -11.56
N GLU A 327 6.90 -2.13 -11.82
CA GLU A 327 8.11 -2.73 -12.39
C GLU A 327 8.40 -2.20 -13.81
N LEU A 328 9.68 -2.02 -14.12
CA LEU A 328 10.09 -1.58 -15.45
C LEU A 328 9.92 -2.71 -16.48
N GLY A 329 9.66 -2.35 -17.73
CA GLY A 329 9.60 -3.30 -18.86
C GLY A 329 8.21 -3.69 -19.31
N ALA A 330 7.15 -3.25 -18.65
CA ALA A 330 5.78 -3.46 -19.12
C ALA A 330 5.59 -2.88 -20.54
N PRO A 331 4.82 -3.56 -21.42
CA PRO A 331 4.53 -3.07 -22.76
C PRO A 331 3.70 -1.79 -22.69
N LEU A 332 3.89 -0.92 -23.69
CA LEU A 332 3.22 0.36 -23.78
C LEU A 332 2.44 0.53 -25.08
N THR A 333 1.34 1.27 -24.99
CA THR A 333 0.55 1.74 -26.12
C THR A 333 0.69 3.26 -26.25
N PRO A 334 1.02 3.83 -27.42
CA PRO A 334 1.15 5.27 -27.57
C PRO A 334 -0.15 6.01 -27.19
N GLY A 335 -0.07 6.91 -26.21
CA GLY A 335 -1.12 7.85 -25.87
C GLY A 335 -1.05 9.10 -26.75
N THR A 336 -2.18 9.61 -27.22
CA THR A 336 -2.24 10.79 -28.10
C THR A 336 -2.78 12.04 -27.40
N ALA A 337 -3.14 11.94 -26.11
CA ALA A 337 -3.71 13.06 -25.39
C ALA A 337 -2.68 14.19 -25.23
N PRO A 338 -3.07 15.46 -25.46
CA PRO A 338 -2.20 16.60 -25.19
C PRO A 338 -1.94 16.73 -23.69
N VAL A 339 -0.71 17.06 -23.33
CA VAL A 339 -0.28 17.27 -21.93
C VAL A 339 -0.13 18.76 -21.68
N PHE A 340 0.65 19.45 -22.52
CA PHE A 340 0.81 20.90 -22.47
C PHE A 340 1.28 21.47 -23.81
N THR A 341 1.19 22.79 -23.96
CA THR A 341 1.74 23.55 -25.07
C THR A 341 2.77 24.54 -24.55
N ALA A 342 3.98 24.52 -25.10
CA ALA A 342 5.06 25.38 -24.66
C ALA A 342 5.46 26.42 -25.71
N ALA A 343 5.58 27.68 -25.28
CA ALA A 343 6.21 28.73 -26.08
C ALA A 343 7.70 28.81 -25.69
N VAL A 344 8.56 28.42 -26.62
CA VAL A 344 10.01 28.38 -26.46
C VAL A 344 10.68 28.64 -27.81
N SER A 345 11.88 29.23 -27.82
CA SER A 345 12.56 29.66 -29.05
C SER A 345 13.19 28.52 -29.86
N ARG A 346 13.31 27.33 -29.29
CA ARG A 346 13.95 26.15 -29.89
C ARG A 346 13.40 24.85 -29.28
N PRO A 347 13.47 23.70 -29.99
CA PRO A 347 13.08 22.42 -29.43
C PRO A 347 14.00 22.04 -28.26
N VAL A 348 13.41 21.54 -27.17
CA VAL A 348 14.11 21.19 -25.93
C VAL A 348 13.44 20.00 -25.25
N TYR A 349 14.21 19.20 -24.52
CA TYR A 349 13.64 18.19 -23.63
C TYR A 349 13.01 18.87 -22.40
N TRP A 350 11.84 18.39 -21.99
CA TRP A 350 11.11 18.87 -20.83
C TRP A 350 11.38 17.97 -19.63
N ARG A 351 12.39 18.34 -18.84
CA ARG A 351 12.79 17.64 -17.62
C ARG A 351 11.66 17.70 -16.60
N GLY A 352 11.18 16.53 -16.17
CA GLY A 352 10.25 16.40 -15.05
C GLY A 352 11.00 16.09 -13.77
N GLU A 353 11.48 14.85 -13.63
CA GLU A 353 12.19 14.39 -12.45
C GLU A 353 13.44 13.59 -12.80
N SER A 354 14.44 13.68 -11.93
CA SER A 354 15.60 12.80 -11.93
C SER A 354 15.55 11.85 -10.73
N LEU A 355 15.89 10.58 -10.94
CA LEU A 355 15.87 9.52 -9.94
C LEU A 355 17.28 9.00 -9.68
N ALA A 356 17.63 8.85 -8.40
CA ALA A 356 18.96 8.45 -7.98
C ALA A 356 19.05 6.96 -7.68
N TYR A 357 18.02 6.32 -7.12
CA TYR A 357 18.14 4.97 -6.58
C TYR A 357 17.55 3.90 -7.50
N TYR A 358 18.31 2.83 -7.72
CA TYR A 358 17.93 1.68 -8.55
C TYR A 358 18.01 0.40 -7.72
N ASP A 359 16.94 -0.41 -7.73
CA ASP A 359 16.83 -1.66 -6.96
C ASP A 359 17.03 -2.93 -7.81
N GLY A 360 17.36 -2.78 -9.10
CA GLY A 360 17.48 -3.88 -10.06
C GLY A 360 16.23 -4.09 -10.92
N ARG A 361 15.08 -3.52 -10.53
CA ARG A 361 13.81 -3.65 -11.28
C ARG A 361 13.06 -2.33 -11.44
N ARG A 362 13.38 -1.31 -10.63
CA ARG A 362 12.68 -0.02 -10.53
C ARG A 362 13.65 1.12 -10.19
N TRP A 363 13.24 2.33 -10.57
CA TRP A 363 13.83 3.58 -10.07
C TRP A 363 12.99 4.14 -8.93
N ILE A 364 13.59 4.34 -7.76
CA ILE A 364 12.88 4.73 -6.54
C ILE A 364 12.74 6.27 -6.47
N ARG A 365 11.51 6.74 -6.29
CA ARG A 365 11.15 8.16 -6.14
C ARG A 365 11.00 8.61 -4.68
N GLU A 366 10.71 7.67 -3.77
CA GLU A 366 10.34 7.97 -2.39
C GLU A 366 11.53 8.49 -1.54
N GLY A 367 11.21 9.34 -0.56
CA GLY A 367 12.21 9.94 0.35
C GLY A 367 12.67 11.36 -0.03
N ILE A 368 12.22 11.90 -1.16
CA ILE A 368 12.48 13.30 -1.53
C ILE A 368 11.53 14.19 -0.74
N MET A 369 12.07 14.92 0.24
CA MET A 369 11.32 15.97 0.93
C MET A 369 11.14 17.16 -0.01
N TYR A 370 9.90 17.61 -0.17
CA TYR A 370 9.56 18.82 -0.89
C TYR A 370 9.08 19.89 0.08
N GLU A 371 9.65 21.08 0.00
CA GLU A 371 9.29 22.24 0.80
C GLU A 371 8.80 23.40 -0.07
N PRO A 372 7.89 24.26 0.45
CA PRO A 372 7.46 25.46 -0.26
C PRO A 372 8.61 26.46 -0.43
N LEU A 373 8.86 26.87 -1.69
CA LEU A 373 9.78 27.93 -2.05
C LEU A 373 9.00 29.12 -2.62
N ASN A 374 9.10 30.26 -1.95
CA ASN A 374 8.53 31.52 -2.44
C ASN A 374 9.26 31.98 -3.71
N LEU A 375 8.50 32.39 -4.72
CA LEU A 375 9.04 32.82 -6.01
C LEU A 375 9.95 34.04 -5.90
N THR A 376 9.76 34.88 -4.89
CA THR A 376 10.61 36.05 -4.62
C THR A 376 12.05 35.70 -4.18
N VAL A 377 12.32 34.43 -3.87
CA VAL A 377 13.64 33.93 -3.43
C VAL A 377 14.46 33.43 -4.63
N LEU A 378 13.88 33.39 -5.82
CA LEU A 378 14.58 33.07 -7.06
C LEU A 378 15.01 34.36 -7.81
N PRO A 379 16.14 34.31 -8.54
CA PRO A 379 17.15 33.25 -8.55
C PRO A 379 17.97 33.20 -7.25
N SER A 380 18.56 32.04 -6.93
CA SER A 380 19.54 31.95 -5.84
C SER A 380 20.82 32.74 -6.17
N ASP A 381 21.63 33.09 -5.17
CA ASP A 381 22.90 33.80 -5.38
C ASP A 381 23.85 33.04 -6.32
N GLU A 382 23.95 31.72 -6.16
CA GLU A 382 24.74 30.83 -7.03
C GLU A 382 24.21 30.82 -8.47
N MET A 383 22.89 30.73 -8.65
CA MET A 383 22.27 30.78 -9.97
C MET A 383 22.47 32.17 -10.61
N THR A 384 22.40 33.24 -9.82
CA THR A 384 22.65 34.60 -10.28
C THR A 384 24.08 34.73 -10.81
N ALA A 385 25.07 34.15 -10.11
CA ALA A 385 26.45 34.10 -10.58
C ALA A 385 26.59 33.27 -11.87
N ALA A 386 25.91 32.13 -11.98
CA ALA A 386 25.92 31.28 -13.17
C ALA A 386 25.28 31.98 -14.39
N LEU A 387 24.17 32.68 -14.20
CA LEU A 387 23.53 33.50 -15.22
C LEU A 387 24.42 34.67 -15.65
N ALA A 388 25.11 35.32 -14.71
CA ALA A 388 26.06 36.40 -15.00
C ALA A 388 27.29 35.89 -15.78
N ALA A 389 27.71 34.65 -15.54
CA ALA A 389 28.80 34.00 -16.27
C ALA A 389 28.41 33.66 -17.73
N ASP A 390 27.13 33.42 -18.04
CA ASP A 390 26.60 33.34 -19.42
C ASP A 390 26.46 34.73 -20.04
N SER A 391 27.59 35.44 -20.18
CA SER A 391 27.69 36.76 -20.81
C SER A 391 27.13 36.83 -22.24
N SER A 392 26.96 35.67 -22.90
CA SER A 392 26.42 35.54 -24.25
C SER A 392 24.90 35.39 -24.29
N GLY A 393 24.26 35.08 -23.16
CA GLY A 393 22.83 34.76 -23.07
C GLY A 393 22.40 33.54 -23.88
N ARG A 394 23.34 32.71 -24.36
CA ARG A 394 23.05 31.59 -25.28
C ARG A 394 22.50 30.37 -24.56
N ARG A 395 22.75 30.23 -23.26
CA ARG A 395 22.32 29.09 -22.44
C ARG A 395 21.09 29.41 -21.61
N THR A 396 20.74 30.67 -21.43
CA THR A 396 19.49 31.08 -20.77
C THR A 396 18.30 30.91 -21.71
N LEU A 397 17.19 30.33 -21.20
CA LEU A 397 15.99 30.06 -21.98
C LEU A 397 14.72 30.39 -21.19
N ALA A 398 13.92 31.31 -21.74
CA ALA A 398 12.58 31.61 -21.23
C ALA A 398 11.55 30.66 -21.85
N GLN A 399 10.64 30.16 -21.02
CA GLN A 399 9.66 29.15 -21.38
C GLN A 399 8.31 29.54 -20.77
N ARG A 400 7.23 29.47 -21.57
CA ARG A 400 5.86 29.56 -21.07
C ARG A 400 5.14 28.25 -21.36
N ILE A 401 4.71 27.56 -20.32
CA ILE A 401 4.02 26.27 -20.40
C ILE A 401 2.54 26.49 -20.10
N GLU A 402 1.67 26.06 -21.01
CA GLU A 402 0.21 26.08 -20.85
C GLU A 402 -0.29 24.63 -20.81
N LEU A 403 -0.89 24.23 -19.69
CA LEU A 403 -1.36 22.87 -19.46
C LEU A 403 -2.63 22.60 -20.28
N ALA A 404 -2.74 21.40 -20.86
CA ALA A 404 -3.90 21.03 -21.68
C ALA A 404 -5.20 20.91 -20.86
N ALA A 405 -5.07 20.60 -19.56
CA ALA A 405 -6.15 20.62 -18.59
C ALA A 405 -5.63 21.23 -17.28
N PRO A 406 -6.47 21.93 -16.48
CA PRO A 406 -6.07 22.41 -15.17
C PRO A 406 -5.60 21.27 -14.28
N VAL A 407 -4.41 21.41 -13.70
CA VAL A 407 -3.80 20.37 -12.86
C VAL A 407 -3.96 20.75 -11.40
N SER A 408 -4.47 19.80 -10.61
CA SER A 408 -4.67 19.94 -9.16
C SER A 408 -3.37 19.75 -8.34
N GLY A 409 -2.21 20.01 -8.96
CA GLY A 409 -0.87 19.88 -8.41
C GLY A 409 -0.34 18.45 -8.21
N GLY A 410 0.82 18.34 -7.54
CA GLY A 410 1.54 17.08 -7.33
C GLY A 410 2.40 16.63 -8.51
N GLN A 411 2.25 17.26 -9.68
CA GLN A 411 3.07 17.03 -10.86
C GLN A 411 4.41 17.79 -10.78
N PRO A 412 5.47 17.26 -11.43
CA PRO A 412 6.69 18.02 -11.66
C PRO A 412 6.43 19.30 -12.43
N LEU A 413 7.21 20.33 -12.11
CA LEU A 413 7.31 21.52 -12.94
C LEU A 413 8.26 21.17 -14.09
N PHE A 414 7.70 21.02 -15.29
CA PHE A 414 8.47 20.66 -16.47
C PHE A 414 9.27 21.86 -16.99
N SER A 415 10.56 21.66 -17.25
CA SER A 415 11.44 22.73 -17.74
C SER A 415 12.63 22.19 -18.54
N ALA A 416 13.23 23.06 -19.36
CA ALA A 416 14.41 22.75 -20.15
C ALA A 416 15.69 23.13 -19.38
N GLY A 417 16.33 22.15 -18.76
CA GLY A 417 17.57 22.34 -18.01
C GLY A 417 17.35 22.65 -16.53
N THR A 418 18.23 23.46 -15.95
CA THR A 418 18.16 23.83 -14.53
C THR A 418 17.26 25.05 -14.37
N VAL A 419 16.25 24.99 -13.51
CA VAL A 419 15.36 26.12 -13.23
C VAL A 419 16.17 27.23 -12.56
N ALA A 420 16.17 28.40 -13.19
CA ALA A 420 16.83 29.59 -12.67
C ALA A 420 15.84 30.52 -11.98
N ASP A 421 14.67 30.72 -12.59
CA ASP A 421 13.58 31.51 -12.04
C ASP A 421 12.22 30.93 -12.45
N VAL A 422 11.21 31.14 -11.62
CA VAL A 422 9.81 30.80 -11.91
C VAL A 422 9.00 32.08 -11.78
N GLY A 423 8.72 32.72 -12.90
CA GLY A 423 8.18 34.08 -12.92
C GLY A 423 6.70 34.15 -12.55
N LYS A 424 5.87 33.24 -13.09
CA LYS A 424 4.42 33.25 -12.86
C LYS A 424 3.88 31.83 -12.81
N VAL A 425 2.91 31.60 -11.92
CA VAL A 425 2.07 30.40 -11.90
C VAL A 425 0.61 30.87 -11.90
N GLU A 426 -0.10 30.61 -13.00
CA GLU A 426 -1.47 31.10 -13.26
C GLU A 426 -2.50 30.04 -12.86
N LEU A 427 -3.50 30.45 -12.06
CA LEU A 427 -4.60 29.61 -11.61
C LEU A 427 -5.86 29.81 -12.47
N THR A 428 -6.80 28.88 -12.36
CA THR A 428 -8.05 28.88 -13.13
C THR A 428 -8.93 30.11 -12.85
N ASP A 429 -8.88 30.65 -11.63
CA ASP A 429 -9.57 31.89 -11.24
C ASP A 429 -8.86 33.18 -11.69
N GLY A 430 -7.74 33.07 -12.42
CA GLY A 430 -6.94 34.19 -12.91
C GLY A 430 -5.99 34.79 -11.86
N THR A 431 -5.99 34.27 -10.62
CA THR A 431 -5.01 34.65 -9.61
C THR A 431 -3.66 33.98 -9.86
N ARG A 432 -2.64 34.42 -9.11
CA ARG A 432 -1.27 33.93 -9.24
C ARG A 432 -0.82 33.26 -7.96
N LEU A 433 -0.15 32.13 -8.10
CA LEU A 433 0.48 31.46 -6.97
C LEU A 433 1.90 31.98 -6.76
N GLY A 434 2.21 32.34 -5.52
CA GLY A 434 3.49 32.95 -5.13
C GLY A 434 4.59 31.97 -4.71
N TYR A 435 4.36 30.66 -4.83
CA TYR A 435 5.32 29.63 -4.43
C TYR A 435 5.24 28.38 -5.31
N VAL A 436 6.33 27.61 -5.32
CA VAL A 436 6.41 26.24 -5.87
C VAL A 436 6.97 25.30 -4.80
N LEU A 437 6.95 24.00 -5.06
CA LEU A 437 7.60 23.03 -4.17
C LEU A 437 8.98 22.68 -4.72
N THR A 438 10.00 22.59 -3.85
CA THR A 438 11.37 22.23 -4.23
C THR A 438 11.96 21.24 -3.25
N ASN A 439 12.95 20.45 -3.68
CA ASN A 439 13.81 19.71 -2.76
C ASN A 439 14.91 20.62 -2.15
N PRO A 440 15.57 20.20 -1.05
CA PRO A 440 16.62 20.99 -0.40
C PRO A 440 17.78 21.41 -1.32
N GLU A 441 18.13 20.59 -2.31
CA GLU A 441 19.18 20.86 -3.31
C GLU A 441 18.72 21.84 -4.42
N LYS A 442 17.44 22.22 -4.44
CA LYS A 442 16.84 23.14 -5.42
C LYS A 442 17.04 22.74 -6.88
N ASP A 443 17.10 21.43 -7.16
CA ASP A 443 17.31 20.89 -8.51
C ASP A 443 16.06 20.18 -9.07
N ARG A 444 15.01 20.02 -8.26
CA ARG A 444 13.71 19.42 -8.61
C ARG A 444 12.57 20.28 -8.12
N PHE A 445 11.69 20.65 -9.03
CA PHE A 445 10.56 21.52 -8.76
C PHE A 445 9.24 20.80 -9.02
N ARG A 446 8.24 21.07 -8.19
CA ARG A 446 6.88 20.53 -8.32
C ARG A 446 5.84 21.63 -8.18
N LEU A 447 4.75 21.44 -8.89
CA LEU A 447 3.56 22.27 -8.74
C LEU A 447 2.83 21.86 -7.46
N PRO A 448 2.49 22.81 -6.57
CA PRO A 448 1.81 22.52 -5.32
C PRO A 448 0.38 22.02 -5.55
N VAL A 449 -0.08 21.16 -4.63
CA VAL A 449 -1.43 20.60 -4.66
C VAL A 449 -2.45 21.72 -4.43
N THR A 450 -3.29 21.94 -5.43
CA THR A 450 -4.35 22.96 -5.46
C THR A 450 -5.61 22.32 -6.03
N ALA A 451 -6.81 22.81 -5.75
CA ALA A 451 -8.04 22.17 -6.22
C ALA A 451 -9.13 23.17 -6.60
N GLY A 452 -10.05 22.73 -7.47
CA GLY A 452 -11.19 23.54 -7.92
C GLY A 452 -10.76 24.80 -8.66
N SER A 453 -11.25 25.96 -8.22
CA SER A 453 -10.91 27.27 -8.82
C SER A 453 -9.42 27.64 -8.70
N ALA A 454 -8.69 26.99 -7.79
CA ALA A 454 -7.26 27.19 -7.61
C ALA A 454 -6.39 26.24 -8.46
N ALA A 455 -6.96 25.44 -9.37
CA ALA A 455 -6.18 24.55 -10.22
C ALA A 455 -5.24 25.34 -11.16
N ILE A 456 -4.03 24.82 -11.37
CA ILE A 456 -2.97 25.50 -12.14
C ILE A 456 -3.20 25.28 -13.63
N THR A 457 -3.08 26.33 -14.43
CA THR A 457 -3.32 26.32 -15.89
C THR A 457 -2.08 26.62 -16.72
N ALA A 458 -1.19 27.49 -16.23
CA ALA A 458 0.03 27.85 -16.93
C ALA A 458 1.12 28.29 -15.96
N TYR A 459 2.38 28.25 -16.42
CA TYR A 459 3.51 28.80 -15.68
C TYR A 459 4.63 29.29 -16.62
N GLU A 460 5.41 30.26 -16.14
CA GLU A 460 6.58 30.82 -16.82
C GLU A 460 7.85 30.47 -16.05
N VAL A 461 8.84 29.93 -16.76
CA VAL A 461 10.11 29.45 -16.19
C VAL A 461 11.26 29.97 -17.02
N GLN A 462 12.27 30.49 -16.35
CA GLN A 462 13.58 30.75 -16.94
C GLN A 462 14.52 29.65 -16.50
N SER A 463 15.23 29.04 -17.44
CA SER A 463 16.17 27.96 -17.16
C SER A 463 17.54 28.25 -17.75
N LEU A 464 18.56 27.70 -17.10
CA LEU A 464 19.92 27.61 -17.62
C LEU A 464 20.11 26.22 -18.24
N LEU A 465 20.36 26.20 -19.55
CA LEU A 465 20.64 24.97 -20.29
C LEU A 465 21.99 24.38 -19.86
N PRO A 466 22.11 23.04 -19.81
CA PRO A 466 23.35 22.36 -19.46
C PRO A 466 24.46 22.66 -20.48
N GLU A 467 25.71 22.46 -20.06
CA GLU A 467 26.85 22.56 -20.98
C GLU A 467 26.77 21.45 -22.02
N SER A 468 27.10 21.79 -23.27
CA SER A 468 26.98 20.88 -24.42
C SER A 468 28.23 20.81 -25.27
N ASP A 469 29.23 21.68 -25.05
CA ASP A 469 30.48 21.67 -25.80
C ASP A 469 31.34 20.44 -25.42
N PRO A 470 31.53 19.46 -26.33
CA PRO A 470 32.35 18.29 -26.06
C PRO A 470 33.81 18.63 -25.73
N ALA A 471 34.36 19.70 -26.30
CA ALA A 471 35.75 20.07 -26.08
C ALA A 471 35.97 20.50 -24.62
N LEU A 472 35.02 21.26 -24.06
CA LEU A 472 35.04 21.65 -22.65
C LEU A 472 34.83 20.44 -21.75
N LEU A 473 33.83 19.60 -22.04
CA LEU A 473 33.49 18.44 -21.21
C LEU A 473 34.60 17.39 -21.12
N ARG A 474 35.38 17.20 -22.21
CA ARG A 474 36.56 16.31 -22.20
C ARG A 474 37.68 16.79 -21.27
N GLY A 475 37.75 18.10 -21.02
CA GLY A 475 38.76 18.70 -20.14
C GLY A 475 38.44 18.58 -18.64
N LEU A 476 37.21 18.20 -18.28
CA LEU A 476 36.74 18.14 -16.88
C LEU A 476 37.09 16.78 -16.27
N ASN A 477 38.14 16.76 -15.45
CA ASN A 477 38.67 15.53 -14.83
C ASN A 477 38.83 15.65 -13.30
N ASP A 478 38.17 16.63 -12.68
CA ASP A 478 38.22 16.79 -11.23
C ASP A 478 37.52 15.63 -10.50
N GLN A 479 37.76 15.51 -9.19
CA GLN A 479 37.09 14.50 -8.38
C GLN A 479 35.61 14.85 -8.14
N ASP A 480 34.77 13.82 -8.10
CA ASP A 480 33.35 13.99 -7.81
C ASP A 480 33.13 14.32 -6.32
N PRO A 481 32.32 15.36 -6.01
CA PRO A 481 31.90 15.64 -4.65
C PRO A 481 31.18 14.42 -4.01
N GLN A 482 31.34 14.20 -2.70
CA GLN A 482 30.80 13.02 -2.02
C GLN A 482 29.26 12.96 -2.04
N ASP A 483 28.61 14.12 -1.96
CA ASP A 483 27.16 14.30 -2.09
C ASP A 483 26.63 13.90 -3.47
N ILE A 484 27.47 13.98 -4.51
CA ILE A 484 27.16 13.47 -5.84
C ILE A 484 27.50 11.98 -5.94
N ALA A 485 28.73 11.60 -5.60
CA ALA A 485 29.21 10.23 -5.76
C ALA A 485 28.35 9.22 -4.97
N GLY A 486 27.92 9.55 -3.76
CA GLY A 486 27.13 8.66 -2.90
C GLY A 486 25.83 8.14 -3.56
N PRO A 487 24.82 8.99 -3.78
CA PRO A 487 23.54 8.57 -4.35
C PRO A 487 23.64 8.22 -5.84
N TYR A 488 24.51 8.88 -6.61
CA TYR A 488 24.53 8.75 -8.06
C TYR A 488 25.56 7.74 -8.61
N LEU A 489 26.28 7.03 -7.73
CA LEU A 489 26.98 5.78 -8.04
C LEU A 489 26.26 4.55 -7.45
N GLN A 490 25.13 4.74 -6.75
CA GLN A 490 24.42 3.63 -6.13
C GLN A 490 23.98 2.59 -7.16
N LEU A 491 24.27 1.33 -6.85
CA LEU A 491 23.82 0.14 -7.57
C LEU A 491 23.39 -0.94 -6.57
N PRO A 492 22.47 -1.85 -6.95
CA PRO A 492 22.04 -2.92 -6.06
C PRO A 492 23.17 -3.95 -5.87
N ALA A 493 23.27 -4.53 -4.67
CA ALA A 493 24.36 -5.45 -4.33
C ALA A 493 24.35 -6.75 -5.15
N ASN A 494 23.20 -7.12 -5.70
CA ASN A 494 22.96 -8.29 -6.55
C ASN A 494 23.02 -7.99 -8.05
N LEU A 495 23.54 -6.83 -8.47
CA LEU A 495 23.72 -6.51 -9.88
C LEU A 495 24.58 -7.61 -10.56
N PRO A 496 24.10 -8.24 -11.66
CA PRO A 496 24.85 -9.31 -12.31
C PRO A 496 26.22 -8.84 -12.84
N GLY A 497 27.27 -9.61 -12.55
CA GLY A 497 28.65 -9.25 -12.91
C GLY A 497 28.90 -9.04 -14.41
N ARG A 498 28.07 -9.64 -15.28
CA ARG A 498 28.15 -9.41 -16.74
C ARG A 498 27.80 -7.99 -17.16
N VAL A 499 26.96 -7.27 -16.39
CA VAL A 499 26.66 -5.86 -16.63
C VAL A 499 27.90 -5.01 -16.35
N ALA A 500 28.58 -5.24 -15.23
CA ALA A 500 29.82 -4.54 -14.88
C ALA A 500 30.96 -4.86 -15.85
N ALA A 501 31.07 -6.11 -16.30
CA ALA A 501 32.05 -6.51 -17.31
C ALA A 501 31.84 -5.78 -18.65
N LEU A 502 30.58 -5.68 -19.10
CA LEU A 502 30.25 -4.91 -20.31
C LEU A 502 30.55 -3.42 -20.13
N ALA A 503 30.24 -2.84 -18.97
CA ALA A 503 30.58 -1.45 -18.67
C ALA A 503 32.10 -1.19 -18.79
N ALA A 504 32.92 -2.06 -18.19
CA ALA A 504 34.36 -1.99 -18.28
C ALA A 504 34.87 -2.16 -19.72
N GLU A 505 34.30 -3.07 -20.50
CA GLU A 505 34.63 -3.26 -21.92
C GLU A 505 34.37 -1.98 -22.72
N LEU A 506 33.15 -1.43 -22.62
CA LEU A 506 32.72 -0.25 -23.38
C LEU A 506 33.51 1.01 -23.03
N THR A 507 34.00 1.10 -21.79
CA THR A 507 34.72 2.29 -21.29
C THR A 507 36.24 2.14 -21.35
N SER A 508 36.77 0.95 -21.64
CA SER A 508 38.21 0.65 -21.63
C SER A 508 39.07 1.52 -22.56
N GLY A 509 38.52 1.95 -23.70
CA GLY A 509 39.20 2.79 -24.68
C GLY A 509 38.98 4.29 -24.53
N ALA A 510 38.23 4.72 -23.51
CA ALA A 510 37.91 6.13 -23.31
C ALA A 510 39.01 6.82 -22.49
N GLU A 511 39.51 7.96 -23.00
CA GLU A 511 40.53 8.76 -22.30
C GLU A 511 39.95 9.68 -21.23
N ASN A 512 38.64 9.94 -21.28
CA ASN A 512 37.94 10.84 -20.38
C ASN A 512 36.47 10.42 -20.21
N ARG A 513 35.80 11.03 -19.23
CA ARG A 513 34.39 10.77 -18.88
C ARG A 513 33.42 10.99 -20.03
N TYR A 514 33.62 12.04 -20.82
CA TYR A 514 32.73 12.35 -21.94
C TYR A 514 32.80 11.25 -22.99
N ASP A 515 34.00 10.82 -23.37
CA ASP A 515 34.17 9.76 -24.36
C ASP A 515 33.68 8.40 -23.84
N ALA A 516 33.80 8.13 -22.53
CA ALA A 516 33.20 6.95 -21.90
C ALA A 516 31.66 6.98 -21.97
N ALA A 517 31.04 8.10 -21.62
CA ALA A 517 29.59 8.30 -21.74
C ALA A 517 29.10 8.20 -23.20
N ALA A 518 29.84 8.79 -24.13
CA ALA A 518 29.55 8.74 -25.55
C ALA A 518 29.67 7.31 -26.12
N ALA A 519 30.65 6.53 -25.68
CA ALA A 519 30.84 5.14 -26.08
C ALA A 519 29.66 4.25 -25.63
N VAL A 520 29.26 4.36 -24.36
CA VAL A 520 28.09 3.64 -23.83
C VAL A 520 26.81 4.04 -24.58
N ARG A 521 26.58 5.35 -24.77
CA ARG A 521 25.44 5.86 -25.55
C ARG A 521 25.40 5.26 -26.95
N SER A 522 26.52 5.35 -27.67
CA SER A 522 26.63 4.87 -29.05
C SER A 522 26.45 3.36 -29.15
N TYR A 523 26.97 2.59 -28.20
CA TYR A 523 26.76 1.15 -28.15
C TYR A 523 25.27 0.82 -28.04
N LEU A 524 24.58 1.41 -27.07
CA LEU A 524 23.16 1.16 -26.83
C LEU A 524 22.30 1.54 -28.04
N SER A 525 22.49 2.77 -28.57
CA SER A 525 21.66 3.29 -29.66
C SER A 525 21.87 2.56 -31.00
N SER A 526 23.06 1.99 -31.21
CA SER A 526 23.39 1.25 -32.44
C SER A 526 23.06 -0.24 -32.37
N ARG A 527 23.05 -0.84 -31.18
CA ARG A 527 23.01 -2.29 -31.00
C ARG A 527 21.60 -2.84 -30.80
N TYR A 528 20.70 -2.07 -30.21
CA TYR A 528 19.39 -2.54 -29.79
C TYR A 528 18.28 -1.75 -30.50
N PRO A 529 17.28 -2.42 -31.11
CA PRO A 529 16.13 -1.74 -31.71
C PRO A 529 15.17 -1.17 -30.67
N TYR A 530 14.48 -0.09 -31.06
CA TYR A 530 13.41 0.51 -30.28
C TYR A 530 12.08 -0.22 -30.51
N THR A 531 11.36 -0.57 -29.44
CA THR A 531 10.01 -1.15 -29.48
C THR A 531 9.23 -0.86 -28.19
N LEU A 532 7.92 -0.64 -28.31
CA LEU A 532 6.99 -0.54 -27.18
C LEU A 532 6.39 -1.91 -26.79
N ASP A 533 6.55 -2.92 -27.63
CA ASP A 533 6.15 -4.30 -27.37
C ASP A 533 7.26 -5.01 -26.58
N THR A 534 7.19 -4.89 -25.27
CA THR A 534 8.18 -5.41 -24.31
C THR A 534 7.52 -6.29 -23.25
N ARG A 535 8.33 -6.87 -22.37
CA ARG A 535 7.87 -7.65 -21.23
C ARG A 535 8.60 -7.25 -19.96
N ILE A 536 7.91 -7.39 -18.84
CA ILE A 536 8.55 -7.36 -17.52
C ILE A 536 9.55 -8.54 -17.46
N PRO A 537 10.77 -8.34 -16.93
CA PRO A 537 11.74 -9.42 -16.74
C PRO A 537 11.22 -10.47 -15.73
N PRO A 538 11.64 -11.75 -15.83
CA PRO A 538 11.33 -12.77 -14.81
C PRO A 538 11.66 -12.28 -13.39
N GLU A 539 10.93 -12.73 -12.37
CA GLU A 539 10.98 -12.18 -11.00
C GLU A 539 12.39 -12.03 -10.41
N GLU A 540 13.28 -13.00 -10.67
CA GLU A 540 14.67 -12.97 -10.17
C GLU A 540 15.69 -12.29 -11.09
N ALA A 541 15.26 -11.81 -12.27
CA ALA A 541 16.15 -11.16 -13.22
C ALA A 541 16.24 -9.65 -12.97
N ASP A 542 17.44 -9.10 -13.10
CA ASP A 542 17.66 -7.65 -13.17
C ASP A 542 17.17 -7.11 -14.52
N PHE A 543 16.52 -5.95 -14.49
CA PHE A 543 15.90 -5.33 -15.66
C PHE A 543 16.93 -4.90 -16.72
N VAL A 544 18.04 -4.28 -16.30
CA VAL A 544 19.10 -3.85 -17.21
C VAL A 544 19.81 -5.06 -17.80
N ASP A 545 20.07 -6.07 -16.98
CA ASP A 545 20.68 -7.32 -17.40
C ASP A 545 19.83 -8.07 -18.44
N ASP A 546 18.52 -8.21 -18.21
CA ASP A 546 17.60 -8.83 -19.16
C ASP A 546 17.55 -8.05 -20.49
N PHE A 547 17.48 -6.72 -20.44
CA PHE A 547 17.53 -5.89 -21.65
C PHE A 547 18.82 -6.10 -22.45
N LEU A 548 19.98 -6.02 -21.81
CA LEU A 548 21.28 -6.06 -22.50
C LEU A 548 21.58 -7.43 -23.13
N PHE A 549 21.18 -8.52 -22.47
CA PHE A 549 21.65 -9.86 -22.82
C PHE A 549 20.57 -10.82 -23.30
N THR A 550 19.31 -10.61 -22.93
CA THR A 550 18.20 -11.52 -23.23
C THR A 550 17.21 -10.90 -24.20
N ALA A 551 16.52 -9.83 -23.79
CA ALA A 551 15.47 -9.19 -24.58
C ALA A 551 16.04 -8.43 -25.79
N LYS A 552 17.15 -7.68 -25.59
CA LYS A 552 17.89 -6.96 -26.64
C LYS A 552 17.05 -6.00 -27.48
N GLN A 553 15.93 -5.53 -26.95
CA GLN A 553 15.06 -4.54 -27.56
C GLN A 553 14.24 -3.88 -26.44
N GLY A 554 13.85 -2.64 -26.61
CA GLY A 554 13.07 -1.94 -25.61
C GLY A 554 12.72 -0.52 -26.03
N TYR A 555 12.17 0.26 -25.12
CA TYR A 555 11.91 1.69 -25.32
C TYR A 555 12.78 2.54 -24.40
N CYS A 556 12.62 3.87 -24.43
CA CYS A 556 13.48 4.86 -23.77
C CYS A 556 13.88 4.50 -22.32
N VAL A 557 12.95 3.95 -21.52
CA VAL A 557 13.22 3.49 -20.15
C VAL A 557 14.31 2.40 -20.09
N HIS A 558 14.32 1.45 -21.02
CA HIS A 558 15.33 0.39 -21.10
C HIS A 558 16.70 0.98 -21.41
N PHE A 559 16.76 1.83 -22.45
CA PHE A 559 18.01 2.47 -22.88
C PHE A 559 18.57 3.40 -21.79
N ALA A 560 17.74 4.26 -21.20
CA ALA A 560 18.16 5.19 -20.15
C ALA A 560 18.59 4.47 -18.87
N SER A 561 17.87 3.41 -18.46
CA SER A 561 18.25 2.60 -17.31
C SER A 561 19.58 1.88 -17.56
N ALA A 562 19.75 1.26 -18.73
CA ALA A 562 20.97 0.55 -19.09
C ALA A 562 22.17 1.48 -19.15
N MET A 563 22.05 2.65 -19.79
CA MET A 563 23.13 3.64 -19.81
C MET A 563 23.48 4.10 -18.40
N THR A 564 22.48 4.42 -17.56
CA THR A 564 22.74 4.87 -16.19
C THR A 564 23.50 3.81 -15.38
N VAL A 565 23.04 2.55 -15.43
CA VAL A 565 23.67 1.44 -14.69
C VAL A 565 25.07 1.09 -15.21
N LEU A 566 25.27 1.09 -16.53
CA LEU A 566 26.60 0.87 -17.13
C LEU A 566 27.57 1.98 -16.70
N LEU A 567 27.17 3.25 -16.74
CA LEU A 567 28.04 4.36 -16.32
C LEU A 567 28.39 4.30 -14.84
N ARG A 568 27.41 4.01 -13.98
CA ARG A 568 27.64 3.83 -12.54
C ARG A 568 28.57 2.67 -12.25
N SER A 569 28.47 1.58 -13.01
CA SER A 569 29.35 0.41 -12.89
C SER A 569 30.80 0.75 -13.25
N SER A 570 31.01 1.75 -14.11
CA SER A 570 32.32 2.32 -14.44
C SER A 570 32.75 3.48 -13.53
N GLY A 571 32.05 3.73 -12.43
CA GLY A 571 32.39 4.79 -11.48
C GLY A 571 32.07 6.21 -11.95
N ILE A 572 31.19 6.37 -12.95
CA ILE A 572 30.75 7.67 -13.45
C ILE A 572 29.37 8.01 -12.85
N PRO A 573 29.25 9.10 -12.06
CA PRO A 573 27.97 9.47 -11.47
C PRO A 573 26.94 9.84 -12.55
N ALA A 574 25.81 9.14 -12.54
CA ALA A 574 24.75 9.30 -13.51
C ALA A 574 23.38 9.20 -12.83
N ARG A 575 22.36 9.85 -13.38
CA ARG A 575 20.98 9.77 -12.89
C ARG A 575 20.01 9.53 -14.02
N TYR A 576 18.99 8.73 -13.73
CA TYR A 576 17.89 8.49 -14.63
C TYR A 576 16.95 9.70 -14.63
N VAL A 577 16.52 10.16 -15.80
CA VAL A 577 15.64 11.31 -15.93
C VAL A 577 14.42 10.93 -16.74
N GLN A 578 13.26 11.41 -16.31
CA GLN A 578 11.98 11.24 -16.98
C GLN A 578 11.32 12.60 -17.22
N GLY A 579 10.62 12.70 -18.34
CA GLY A 579 10.01 13.93 -18.79
C GLY A 579 9.34 13.74 -20.13
N TYR A 580 9.47 14.75 -20.99
CA TYR A 580 8.98 14.70 -22.35
C TYR A 580 10.07 15.10 -23.35
N GLY A 581 10.04 14.51 -24.54
CA GLY A 581 10.79 14.97 -25.69
C GLY A 581 10.28 16.32 -26.21
N PRO A 582 10.88 16.88 -27.27
CA PRO A 582 10.61 18.25 -27.73
C PRO A 582 9.18 18.57 -28.16
N GLY A 583 8.36 17.55 -28.44
CA GLY A 583 7.02 17.72 -28.97
C GLY A 583 7.01 18.17 -30.42
N THR A 584 5.80 18.42 -30.94
CA THR A 584 5.58 18.80 -32.34
C THR A 584 5.36 20.32 -32.46
N PRO A 585 6.04 21.02 -33.39
CA PRO A 585 5.80 22.45 -33.59
C PRO A 585 4.38 22.73 -34.12
N GLU A 586 3.64 23.61 -33.45
CA GLU A 586 2.30 24.04 -33.80
C GLU A 586 2.13 25.56 -33.57
N ARG A 587 1.85 26.32 -34.64
CA ARG A 587 1.52 27.77 -34.58
C ARG A 587 2.51 28.62 -33.77
N GLY A 588 3.81 28.34 -33.90
CA GLY A 588 4.87 29.07 -33.18
C GLY A 588 5.06 28.63 -31.72
N ARG A 589 4.45 27.52 -31.32
CA ARG A 589 4.61 26.84 -30.04
C ARG A 589 4.94 25.37 -30.28
N TYR A 590 5.16 24.61 -29.22
CA TYR A 590 5.35 23.16 -29.27
C TYR A 590 4.20 22.48 -28.53
N LEU A 591 3.52 21.54 -29.18
CA LEU A 591 2.53 20.67 -28.58
C LEU A 591 3.22 19.42 -28.03
N ILE A 592 3.05 19.17 -26.73
CA ILE A 592 3.57 17.97 -26.06
C ILE A 592 2.38 17.07 -25.75
N THR A 593 2.49 15.82 -26.17
CA THR A 593 1.48 14.77 -25.98
C THR A 593 2.01 13.66 -25.09
N GLN A 594 1.13 12.75 -24.71
CA GLN A 594 1.47 11.52 -24.00
C GLN A 594 2.47 10.62 -24.76
N ALA A 595 2.51 10.68 -26.10
CA ALA A 595 3.46 9.93 -26.93
C ALA A 595 4.89 10.49 -26.82
N ASP A 596 5.02 11.77 -26.45
CA ASP A 596 6.31 12.42 -26.26
C ASP A 596 6.94 12.09 -24.90
N ALA A 597 6.29 11.29 -24.04
CA ALA A 597 6.85 10.87 -22.77
C ALA A 597 8.18 10.13 -23.00
N HIS A 598 9.23 10.59 -22.34
CA HIS A 598 10.60 10.16 -22.64
C HIS A 598 11.46 10.03 -21.39
N ALA A 599 12.47 9.17 -21.50
CA ALA A 599 13.48 8.97 -20.46
C ALA A 599 14.88 9.07 -21.06
N TRP A 600 15.80 9.72 -20.34
CA TRP A 600 17.20 9.88 -20.72
C TRP A 600 18.09 9.82 -19.49
N VAL A 601 19.40 10.04 -19.68
CA VAL A 601 20.40 10.01 -18.60
C VAL A 601 21.01 11.38 -18.45
N GLU A 602 21.27 11.81 -17.21
CA GLU A 602 22.15 12.93 -16.94
C GLU A 602 23.42 12.43 -16.27
N VAL A 603 24.57 12.84 -16.79
CA VAL A 603 25.90 12.49 -16.31
C VAL A 603 26.50 13.70 -15.63
N TYR A 604 27.04 13.53 -14.43
CA TYR A 604 27.68 14.63 -13.71
C TYR A 604 29.08 14.90 -14.27
N PHE A 605 29.41 16.16 -14.48
CA PHE A 605 30.75 16.65 -14.81
C PHE A 605 31.14 17.73 -13.80
N PRO A 606 32.17 17.52 -12.97
CA PRO A 606 32.69 18.53 -12.06
C PRO A 606 32.94 19.86 -12.79
N GLY A 607 32.42 20.96 -12.25
CA GLY A 607 32.51 22.29 -12.86
C GLY A 607 31.45 22.61 -13.92
N ALA A 608 30.86 21.60 -14.59
CA ALA A 608 29.78 21.80 -15.56
C ALA A 608 28.39 21.35 -15.06
N GLY A 609 28.33 20.55 -13.99
CA GLY A 609 27.10 20.02 -13.43
C GLY A 609 26.54 18.83 -14.21
N TRP A 610 25.22 18.70 -14.24
CA TRP A 610 24.51 17.60 -14.90
C TRP A 610 24.36 17.83 -16.41
N VAL A 611 24.86 16.90 -17.22
CA VAL A 611 24.83 16.97 -18.69
C VAL A 611 23.97 15.83 -19.24
N PRO A 612 22.97 16.10 -20.10
CA PRO A 612 22.08 15.07 -20.62
C PRO A 612 22.71 14.25 -21.76
N PHE A 613 22.46 12.95 -21.74
CA PHE A 613 22.77 11.99 -22.79
C PHE A 613 21.53 11.13 -23.06
N ASP A 614 21.18 10.99 -24.34
CA ASP A 614 20.07 10.14 -24.78
C ASP A 614 20.62 8.89 -25.48
N PRO A 615 20.50 7.69 -24.87
CA PRO A 615 20.90 6.42 -25.48
C PRO A 615 19.84 5.84 -26.42
N THR A 616 18.66 6.46 -26.53
CA THR A 616 17.56 5.95 -27.35
C THR A 616 17.87 6.11 -28.84
N PRO A 617 17.67 5.08 -29.69
CA PRO A 617 17.84 5.20 -31.13
C PRO A 617 16.80 6.14 -31.76
N GLY A 618 17.26 6.98 -32.69
CA GLY A 618 16.45 8.01 -33.36
C GLY A 618 17.03 9.39 -33.11
#